data_AF-A0A8C5Q6J1-F1
#
_entry.id   AF-A0A8C5Q6J1-F1
#
_cell.length_a   1.000
_cell.length_b   1.000
_cell.length_c   1.000
_cell.angle_alpha   90.00
_cell.angle_beta   90.00
_cell.angle_gamma   90.00
#
_symmetry.space_group_name_H-M   'P 1'
#
loop_
_entity.id
_entity.type
_entity.pdbx_description
1 polymer ?
#
loop_
_entity_poly.entity_id
_entity_poly.type
_entity_poly.pdbx_seq_one_letter_code
_entity_poly.pdbx_strand_id
1 'polypeptide(L)'
;MSGYTQDSRSSDKRSINIWKVLFPKIHILILEICSAYFNPVPTSKKQLLILAVECFLLSLTNGILLHKWLSTYLQYDPQSVYILAITVAVFMFCVLMLVHPVRCIFGIIIPSIGTKQGRNFLWSAGFMVIILNILPNIITNIRVVFHAMKCITQHSSESILNSTHVLKPIIEDIRSNINTVKDNLGYSTPRKLNIEASVDTAFISGQILKVSENIKEEFISIESGLREGMVLSNRILAGFFITNLLFSSIWYLKRYLTDLKFDNTYITKQLEMLASKRNASRLLPSSSGWLIKSTGVKLSRDELCTSLVHMLILSIFILFTTLAVVGDHMTYQIAVLLGNTVDKVPEINVTFEVQYYECISPHHHYWIDWTLT
;
A
#
# COMPACT_ATOMS: atom_id res chain seq x y z
N MET A 1 -45.18 32.60 -12.93
CA MET A 1 -43.91 31.95 -12.59
C MET A 1 -42.79 32.59 -13.40
N SER A 2 -42.24 33.70 -12.90
CA SER A 2 -41.05 34.34 -13.43
C SER A 2 -40.19 34.71 -12.23
N GLY A 3 -38.94 34.27 -12.23
CA GLY A 3 -37.97 34.56 -11.18
C GLY A 3 -37.36 33.30 -10.60
N TYR A 4 -36.30 32.76 -11.23
CA TYR A 4 -35.28 31.89 -10.62
C TYR A 4 -34.11 31.64 -11.60
N THR A 5 -33.52 32.66 -12.23
CA THR A 5 -32.32 32.44 -13.11
C THR A 5 -31.30 33.58 -13.13
N GLN A 6 -31.31 34.50 -12.15
CA GLN A 6 -30.40 35.66 -12.16
C GLN A 6 -29.25 35.61 -11.14
N ASP A 7 -29.26 34.65 -10.21
CA ASP A 7 -28.30 34.62 -9.10
C ASP A 7 -27.00 33.84 -9.42
N SER A 8 -27.08 32.75 -10.19
CA SER A 8 -25.93 31.90 -10.52
C SER A 8 -24.90 32.58 -11.44
N ARG A 9 -25.33 33.50 -12.31
CA ARG A 9 -24.45 34.23 -13.24
C ARG A 9 -23.67 35.38 -12.58
N SER A 10 -24.13 35.85 -11.42
CA SER A 10 -23.49 36.94 -10.66
C SER A 10 -22.36 36.42 -9.77
N SER A 11 -22.55 35.26 -9.16
CA SER A 11 -21.55 34.57 -8.33
C SER A 11 -20.34 34.10 -9.15
N ASP A 12 -20.58 33.57 -10.35
CA ASP A 12 -19.53 33.07 -11.24
C ASP A 12 -18.65 34.21 -11.81
N LYS A 13 -19.26 35.36 -12.17
CA LYS A 13 -18.52 36.58 -12.55
C LYS A 13 -17.73 37.17 -11.37
N ARG A 14 -18.24 37.07 -10.14
CA ARG A 14 -17.55 37.53 -8.93
C ARG A 14 -16.35 36.63 -8.61
N SER A 15 -16.48 35.32 -8.76
CA SER A 15 -15.37 34.36 -8.59
C SER A 15 -14.26 34.62 -9.61
N ILE A 16 -14.61 34.78 -10.90
CA ILE A 16 -13.64 35.05 -11.99
C ILE A 16 -12.90 36.37 -11.77
N ASN A 17 -13.57 37.41 -11.24
CA ASN A 17 -12.94 38.69 -10.92
C ASN A 17 -12.03 38.61 -9.68
N ILE A 18 -12.38 37.81 -8.67
CA ILE A 18 -11.52 37.59 -7.49
C ILE A 18 -10.22 36.90 -7.92
N TRP A 19 -10.29 35.84 -8.73
CA TRP A 19 -9.10 35.15 -9.22
C TRP A 19 -8.20 36.05 -10.07
N LYS A 20 -8.77 36.93 -10.91
CA LYS A 20 -8.01 37.91 -11.71
C LYS A 20 -7.26 38.95 -10.87
N VAL A 21 -7.77 39.31 -9.69
CA VAL A 21 -7.15 40.29 -8.78
C VAL A 21 -6.20 39.62 -7.79
N LEU A 22 -6.54 38.41 -7.31
CA LEU A 22 -5.78 37.70 -6.30
C LEU A 22 -4.52 37.03 -6.89
N PHE A 23 -4.62 36.45 -8.09
CA PHE A 23 -3.52 35.77 -8.75
C PHE A 23 -2.27 36.65 -8.94
N PRO A 24 -2.33 37.89 -9.47
CA PRO A 24 -1.15 38.74 -9.59
C PRO A 24 -0.55 39.13 -8.23
N LYS A 25 -1.38 39.33 -7.20
CA LYS A 25 -0.91 39.63 -5.84
C LYS A 25 -0.15 38.44 -5.23
N ILE A 26 -0.70 37.23 -5.36
CA ILE A 26 -0.05 35.99 -4.92
C ILE A 26 1.26 35.79 -5.68
N HIS A 27 1.26 35.98 -7.00
CA HIS A 27 2.46 35.82 -7.82
C HIS A 27 3.58 36.79 -7.40
N ILE A 28 3.26 38.06 -7.15
CA ILE A 28 4.24 39.04 -6.65
C ILE A 28 4.78 38.63 -5.27
N LEU A 29 3.91 38.18 -4.37
CA LEU A 29 4.31 37.72 -3.04
C LEU A 29 5.26 36.52 -3.12
N ILE A 30 4.93 35.52 -3.94
CA ILE A 30 5.78 34.33 -4.15
C ILE A 30 7.13 34.75 -4.72
N LEU A 31 7.17 35.65 -5.70
CA LEU A 31 8.43 36.16 -6.24
C LEU A 31 9.26 36.88 -5.18
N GLU A 32 8.64 37.68 -4.32
CA GLU A 32 9.33 38.38 -3.24
C GLU A 32 9.95 37.41 -2.23
N ILE A 33 9.17 36.41 -1.79
CA ILE A 33 9.58 35.29 -0.93
C ILE A 33 10.75 34.53 -1.56
N CYS A 34 10.58 34.00 -2.79
CA CYS A 34 11.64 33.27 -3.49
C CYS A 34 12.89 34.13 -3.70
N SER A 35 12.74 35.42 -4.03
CA SER A 35 13.88 36.30 -4.22
C SER A 35 14.65 36.54 -2.92
N ALA A 36 13.95 36.64 -1.77
CA ALA A 36 14.59 36.79 -0.47
C ALA A 36 15.40 35.55 -0.10
N TYR A 37 14.86 34.36 -0.39
CA TYR A 37 15.48 33.07 -0.05
C TYR A 37 16.70 32.72 -0.93
N PHE A 38 16.56 32.87 -2.25
CA PHE A 38 17.57 32.39 -3.21
C PHE A 38 18.67 33.40 -3.52
N ASN A 39 18.52 34.67 -3.14
CA ASN A 39 19.59 35.65 -3.33
C ASN A 39 20.76 35.42 -2.33
N PRO A 40 22.02 35.63 -2.77
CA PRO A 40 23.18 35.43 -1.91
C PRO A 40 23.23 36.45 -0.77
N VAL A 41 22.87 37.71 -1.05
CA VAL A 41 22.89 38.81 -0.09
C VAL A 41 21.52 39.50 -0.08
N PRO A 42 20.89 39.67 1.10
CA PRO A 42 19.62 40.39 1.19
C PRO A 42 19.85 41.88 0.90
N THR A 43 19.02 42.46 0.04
CA THR A 43 19.19 43.86 -0.40
C THR A 43 18.49 44.86 0.51
N SER A 44 17.58 44.42 1.38
CA SER A 44 16.82 45.27 2.29
C SER A 44 16.55 44.60 3.65
N LYS A 45 16.25 45.41 4.68
CA LYS A 45 15.84 44.91 6.01
C LYS A 45 14.60 44.01 5.94
N LYS A 46 13.66 44.32 5.03
CA LYS A 46 12.47 43.50 4.77
C LYS A 46 12.86 42.11 4.24
N GLN A 47 13.74 42.05 3.24
CA GLN A 47 14.23 40.76 2.70
C GLN A 47 15.01 39.96 3.74
N LEU A 48 15.81 40.62 4.58
CA LEU A 48 16.50 39.95 5.68
C LEU A 48 15.53 39.33 6.68
N LEU A 49 14.45 40.03 7.02
CA LEU A 49 13.40 39.51 7.90
C LEU A 49 12.68 38.31 7.27
N ILE A 50 12.30 38.41 5.99
CA ILE A 50 11.65 37.30 5.25
C ILE A 50 12.57 36.07 5.25
N LEU A 51 13.84 36.24 4.90
CA LEU A 51 14.84 35.18 4.92
C LEU A 51 14.97 34.53 6.30
N ALA A 52 15.04 35.34 7.36
CA ALA A 52 15.12 34.85 8.74
C ALA A 52 13.89 34.01 9.13
N VAL A 53 12.70 34.47 8.76
CA VAL A 53 11.45 33.73 9.01
C VAL A 53 11.44 32.41 8.25
N GLU A 54 11.83 32.40 6.97
CA GLU A 54 11.89 31.18 6.16
C GLU A 54 12.89 30.16 6.73
N CYS A 55 14.10 30.59 7.06
CA CYS A 55 15.12 29.72 7.66
C CYS A 55 14.68 29.19 9.03
N PHE A 56 13.99 30.02 9.83
CA PHE A 56 13.44 29.60 11.12
C PHE A 56 12.35 28.53 10.94
N LEU A 57 11.40 28.74 10.04
CA LEU A 57 10.33 27.77 9.77
C LEU A 57 10.88 26.45 9.24
N LEU A 58 11.86 26.50 8.32
CA LEU A 58 12.53 25.30 7.81
C LEU A 58 13.29 24.56 8.92
N SER A 59 14.07 25.28 9.72
CA SER A 59 14.80 24.69 10.85
C SER A 59 13.86 24.04 11.87
N LEU A 60 12.80 24.75 12.27
CA LEU A 60 11.80 24.26 13.23
C LEU A 60 11.12 22.99 12.70
N THR A 61 10.72 22.98 11.43
CA THR A 61 10.11 21.81 10.80
C THR A 61 11.04 20.60 10.82
N ASN A 62 12.33 20.80 10.48
CA ASN A 62 13.33 19.73 10.52
C ASN A 62 13.61 19.25 11.95
N GLY A 63 13.68 20.15 12.93
CA GLY A 63 13.85 19.81 14.35
C GLY A 63 12.70 18.97 14.90
N ILE A 64 11.46 19.35 14.59
CA ILE A 64 10.25 18.58 14.97
C ILE A 64 10.27 17.20 14.30
N LEU A 65 10.62 17.13 13.02
CA LEU A 65 10.70 15.87 12.29
C LEU A 65 11.76 14.95 12.88
N LEU A 66 12.94 15.49 13.21
CA LEU A 66 14.02 14.75 13.86
C LEU A 66 13.60 14.25 15.26
N HIS A 67 12.95 15.09 16.06
CA HIS A 67 12.42 14.71 17.36
C HIS A 67 11.42 13.54 17.24
N LYS A 68 10.45 13.65 16.31
CA LYS A 68 9.49 12.57 16.04
C LYS A 68 10.20 11.30 15.57
N TRP A 69 11.19 11.43 14.70
CA TRP A 69 11.94 10.27 14.21
C TRP A 69 12.68 9.55 15.33
N LEU A 70 13.43 10.28 16.15
CA LEU A 70 14.22 9.72 17.24
C LEU A 70 13.36 9.18 18.40
N SER A 71 12.27 9.89 18.76
CA SER A 71 11.39 9.50 19.86
C SER A 71 10.44 8.36 19.46
N THR A 72 9.69 8.53 18.36
CA THR A 72 8.65 7.57 17.98
C THR A 72 9.22 6.32 17.32
N TYR A 73 10.25 6.46 16.48
CA TYR A 73 10.76 5.33 15.72
C TYR A 73 11.96 4.68 16.40
N LEU A 74 12.93 5.45 16.89
CA LEU A 74 14.15 4.90 17.51
C LEU A 74 14.04 4.69 19.03
N GLN A 75 12.97 5.18 19.68
CA GLN A 75 12.69 4.98 21.11
C GLN A 75 13.84 5.42 22.04
N TYR A 76 14.56 6.48 21.66
CA TYR A 76 15.59 7.07 22.50
C TYR A 76 14.98 7.81 23.70
N ASP A 77 15.80 7.97 24.75
CA ASP A 77 15.44 8.70 25.96
C ASP A 77 14.90 10.12 25.65
N PRO A 78 13.75 10.52 26.22
CA PRO A 78 13.10 11.79 25.89
C PRO A 78 13.96 13.03 26.12
N GLN A 79 14.77 13.06 27.18
CA GLN A 79 15.60 14.23 27.49
C GLN A 79 16.71 14.39 26.45
N SER A 80 17.39 13.28 26.14
CA SER A 80 18.47 13.25 25.15
C SER A 80 17.98 13.66 23.75
N VAL A 81 16.80 13.16 23.34
CA VAL A 81 16.19 13.50 22.04
C VAL A 81 15.80 14.97 21.97
N TYR A 82 15.25 15.54 23.04
CA TYR A 82 14.86 16.94 23.07
C TYR A 82 16.06 17.88 22.92
N ILE A 83 17.14 17.63 23.68
CA ILE A 83 18.38 18.41 23.62
C ILE A 83 19.00 18.32 22.22
N LEU A 84 19.08 17.11 21.65
CA LEU A 84 19.64 16.90 20.32
C LEU A 84 18.81 17.60 19.23
N ALA A 85 17.48 17.49 19.27
CA ALA A 85 16.60 18.11 18.29
C ALA A 85 16.70 19.64 18.29
N ILE A 86 16.75 20.26 19.47
CA ILE A 86 16.95 21.72 19.60
C ILE A 86 18.33 22.11 19.08
N THR A 87 19.38 21.39 19.49
CA THR A 87 20.75 21.71 19.07
C THR A 87 20.89 21.64 17.55
N VAL A 88 20.34 20.60 16.92
CA VAL A 88 20.32 20.46 15.47
C VAL A 88 19.48 21.54 14.81
N ALA A 89 18.32 21.90 15.35
CA ALA A 89 17.50 22.99 14.80
C ALA A 89 18.25 24.34 14.84
N VAL A 90 18.85 24.71 15.97
CA VAL A 90 19.62 25.95 16.10
C VAL A 90 20.80 25.96 15.13
N PHE A 91 21.54 24.86 15.04
CA PHE A 91 22.64 24.73 14.08
C PHE A 91 22.16 24.88 12.63
N MET A 92 21.07 24.19 12.27
CA MET A 92 20.46 24.27 10.94
C MET A 92 19.99 25.69 10.61
N PHE A 93 19.41 26.41 11.57
CA PHE A 93 19.02 27.81 11.40
C PHE A 93 20.24 28.69 11.06
N CYS A 94 21.32 28.56 11.83
CA CYS A 94 22.56 29.30 11.59
C CYS A 94 23.16 28.98 10.21
N VAL A 95 23.25 27.69 9.85
CA VAL A 95 23.79 27.27 8.55
C VAL A 95 22.93 27.78 7.41
N LEU A 96 21.59 27.67 7.49
CA LEU A 96 20.69 28.21 6.47
C LEU A 96 20.82 29.74 6.37
N MET A 97 20.93 30.46 7.48
CA MET A 97 21.09 31.91 7.44
C MET A 97 22.42 32.36 6.84
N LEU A 98 23.51 31.66 7.14
CA LEU A 98 24.88 32.08 6.79
C LEU A 98 25.39 31.50 5.48
N VAL A 99 24.95 30.29 5.10
CA VAL A 99 25.52 29.53 3.99
C VAL A 99 24.52 29.46 2.83
N HIS A 100 24.68 30.37 1.87
CA HIS A 100 23.82 30.46 0.68
C HIS A 100 23.72 29.15 -0.12
N PRO A 101 24.81 28.40 -0.39
CA PRO A 101 24.70 27.11 -1.08
C PRO A 101 23.79 26.09 -0.38
N VAL A 102 23.80 26.07 0.96
CA VAL A 102 22.95 25.15 1.73
C VAL A 102 21.48 25.55 1.60
N ARG A 103 21.16 26.85 1.64
CA ARG A 103 19.79 27.32 1.34
C ARG A 103 19.32 26.85 -0.02
N CYS A 104 20.15 27.02 -1.04
CA CYS A 104 19.84 26.61 -2.40
C CYS A 104 19.58 25.11 -2.48
N ILE A 105 20.39 24.27 -1.82
CA ILE A 105 20.16 22.82 -1.73
C ILE A 105 18.76 22.54 -1.15
N PHE A 106 18.41 23.13 -0.01
CA PHE A 106 17.08 22.95 0.59
C PHE A 106 15.94 23.46 -0.29
N GLY A 107 16.15 24.58 -0.99
CA GLY A 107 15.17 25.16 -1.90
C GLY A 107 14.91 24.29 -3.13
N ILE A 108 15.91 23.55 -3.62
CA ILE A 108 15.74 22.64 -4.77
C ILE A 108 15.25 21.25 -4.39
N ILE A 109 15.26 20.84 -3.10
CA ILE A 109 14.76 19.51 -2.69
C ILE A 109 13.30 19.32 -3.12
N ILE A 110 12.42 20.30 -2.85
CA ILE A 110 11.00 20.19 -3.19
C ILE A 110 10.80 20.05 -4.72
N PRO A 111 11.36 20.93 -5.57
CA PRO A 111 11.36 20.74 -7.02
C PRO A 111 12.01 19.43 -7.48
N SER A 112 13.06 18.98 -6.80
CA SER A 112 13.79 17.75 -7.15
C SER A 112 12.93 16.50 -7.04
N ILE A 113 11.93 16.48 -6.14
CA ILE A 113 10.96 15.38 -6.04
C ILE A 113 10.16 15.22 -7.36
N GLY A 114 9.87 16.32 -8.07
CA GLY A 114 9.18 16.30 -9.35
C GLY A 114 10.04 15.83 -10.54
N THR A 115 11.36 15.78 -10.38
CA THR A 115 12.29 15.35 -11.44
C THR A 115 12.23 13.84 -11.68
N LYS A 116 12.84 13.37 -12.77
CA LYS A 116 12.94 11.92 -13.06
C LYS A 116 13.54 11.14 -11.88
N GLN A 117 14.54 11.72 -11.22
CA GLN A 117 15.21 11.10 -10.08
C GLN A 117 14.32 11.09 -8.84
N GLY A 118 13.63 12.19 -8.56
CA GLY A 118 12.66 12.29 -7.47
C GLY A 118 11.46 11.35 -7.61
N ARG A 119 10.98 11.12 -8.85
CA ARG A 119 9.90 10.15 -9.11
C ARG A 119 10.34 8.73 -8.77
N ASN A 120 11.52 8.30 -9.22
CA ASN A 120 12.05 6.97 -8.88
C ASN A 120 12.20 6.77 -7.37
N PHE A 121 12.52 7.85 -6.66
CA PHE A 121 12.56 7.84 -5.20
C PHE A 121 11.16 7.68 -4.58
N LEU A 122 10.15 8.43 -5.06
CA LEU A 122 8.76 8.28 -4.61
C LEU A 122 8.24 6.87 -4.82
N TRP A 123 8.60 6.23 -5.93
CA TRP A 123 8.28 4.83 -6.21
C TRP A 123 8.83 3.89 -5.13
N SER A 124 10.12 4.01 -4.84
CA SER A 124 10.77 3.20 -3.80
C SER A 124 10.15 3.42 -2.42
N ALA A 125 9.87 4.68 -2.06
CA ALA A 125 9.20 5.02 -0.80
C ALA A 125 7.79 4.44 -0.73
N GLY A 126 7.03 4.52 -1.82
CA GLY A 126 5.70 3.94 -1.92
C GLY A 126 5.69 2.43 -1.68
N PHE A 127 6.54 1.68 -2.40
CA PHE A 127 6.63 0.22 -2.20
C PHE A 127 7.02 -0.14 -0.77
N MET A 128 7.95 0.61 -0.17
CA MET A 128 8.33 0.40 1.22
C MET A 128 7.16 0.63 2.18
N VAL A 129 6.33 1.66 1.98
CA VAL A 129 5.14 1.87 2.81
C VAL A 129 4.18 0.68 2.73
N ILE A 130 4.00 0.09 1.53
CA ILE A 130 3.15 -1.10 1.35
C ILE A 130 3.70 -2.29 2.14
N ILE A 131 4.98 -2.60 1.96
CA ILE A 131 5.66 -3.71 2.63
C ILE A 131 5.66 -3.53 4.15
N LEU A 132 5.87 -2.30 4.62
CA LEU A 132 6.06 -1.98 6.02
C LEU A 132 4.79 -1.62 6.78
N ASN A 133 3.61 -1.55 6.14
CA ASN A 133 2.37 -1.23 6.86
C ASN A 133 1.21 -2.11 6.41
N ILE A 134 1.03 -2.30 5.11
CA ILE A 134 -0.12 -3.02 4.57
C ILE A 134 0.09 -4.54 4.68
N LEU A 135 1.23 -5.04 4.22
CA LEU A 135 1.52 -6.47 4.19
C LEU A 135 1.40 -7.17 5.57
N PRO A 136 1.89 -6.58 6.67
CA PRO A 136 1.82 -7.19 8.00
C PRO A 136 0.39 -7.23 8.54
N ASN A 137 -0.41 -6.20 8.27
CA ASN A 137 -1.83 -6.20 8.60
C ASN A 137 -2.56 -7.33 7.87
N ILE A 138 -2.30 -7.50 6.57
CA ILE A 138 -2.88 -8.59 5.78
C ILE A 138 -2.52 -9.94 6.40
N ILE A 139 -1.24 -10.16 6.73
CA ILE A 139 -0.77 -11.44 7.30
C ILE A 139 -1.44 -11.72 8.64
N THR A 140 -1.54 -10.74 9.53
CA THR A 140 -2.23 -10.91 10.80
C THR A 140 -3.72 -11.19 10.60
N ASN A 141 -4.40 -10.50 9.67
CA ASN A 141 -5.80 -10.76 9.34
C ASN A 141 -6.00 -12.18 8.76
N ILE A 142 -5.13 -12.62 7.85
CA ILE A 142 -5.16 -13.99 7.30
C ILE A 142 -4.94 -15.02 8.39
N ARG A 143 -4.04 -14.78 9.34
CA ARG A 143 -3.81 -15.69 10.48
C ARG A 143 -5.08 -15.90 11.29
N VAL A 144 -5.83 -14.83 11.57
CA VAL A 144 -7.10 -14.91 12.30
C VAL A 144 -8.12 -15.72 11.50
N VAL A 145 -8.25 -15.47 10.20
CA VAL A 145 -9.09 -16.27 9.29
C VAL A 145 -8.73 -17.75 9.35
N PHE A 146 -7.44 -18.08 9.26
CA PHE A 146 -6.97 -19.45 9.29
C PHE A 146 -7.22 -20.13 10.65
N HIS A 147 -7.06 -19.38 11.75
CA HIS A 147 -7.39 -19.89 13.08
C HIS A 147 -8.88 -20.21 13.21
N ALA A 148 -9.76 -19.35 12.72
CA ALA A 148 -11.20 -19.61 12.72
C ALA A 148 -11.55 -20.81 11.82
N MET A 149 -10.94 -20.91 10.64
CA MET A 149 -11.10 -22.05 9.73
C MET A 149 -10.63 -23.36 10.37
N LYS A 150 -9.53 -23.35 11.13
CA LYS A 150 -9.07 -24.51 11.93
C LYS A 150 -10.16 -24.97 12.88
N CYS A 151 -10.71 -24.07 13.68
CA CYS A 151 -11.75 -24.39 14.66
C CYS A 151 -13.01 -24.97 13.99
N ILE A 152 -13.46 -24.37 12.88
CA ILE A 152 -14.62 -24.85 12.11
C ILE A 152 -14.34 -26.25 11.53
N THR A 153 -13.15 -26.44 10.94
CA THR A 153 -12.76 -27.73 10.34
C THR A 153 -12.63 -28.82 11.40
N GLN A 154 -12.05 -28.50 12.55
CA GLN A 154 -11.93 -29.44 13.66
C GLN A 154 -13.30 -29.83 14.19
N HIS A 155 -14.19 -28.85 14.44
CA HIS A 155 -15.55 -29.12 14.90
C HIS A 155 -16.37 -29.94 13.89
N SER A 156 -16.28 -29.60 12.60
CA SER A 156 -16.96 -30.35 11.53
C SER A 156 -16.43 -31.78 11.42
N SER A 157 -15.10 -31.96 11.49
CA SER A 157 -14.47 -33.28 11.52
C SER A 157 -14.95 -34.09 12.72
N GLU A 158 -14.88 -33.53 13.93
CA GLU A 158 -15.36 -34.19 15.15
C GLU A 158 -16.84 -34.59 15.04
N SER A 159 -17.70 -33.72 14.50
CA SER A 159 -19.12 -34.01 14.26
C SER A 159 -19.33 -35.16 13.26
N ILE A 160 -18.63 -35.15 12.11
CA ILE A 160 -18.70 -36.23 11.11
C ILE A 160 -18.19 -37.56 11.69
N LEU A 161 -17.06 -37.52 12.40
CA LEU A 161 -16.48 -38.70 13.02
C LEU A 161 -17.39 -39.28 14.12
N ASN A 162 -18.04 -38.42 14.91
CA ASN A 162 -19.01 -38.82 15.92
C ASN A 162 -20.26 -39.44 15.28
N SER A 163 -20.79 -38.85 14.20
CA SER A 163 -21.88 -39.43 13.40
C SER A 163 -21.51 -40.77 12.79
N THR A 164 -20.24 -40.96 12.39
CA THR A 164 -19.74 -42.23 11.88
C THR A 164 -19.72 -43.32 12.97
N HIS A 165 -19.41 -42.95 14.22
CA HIS A 165 -19.50 -43.86 15.36
C HIS A 165 -20.95 -44.31 15.62
N VAL A 166 -21.94 -43.45 15.39
CA VAL A 166 -23.37 -43.80 15.47
C VAL A 166 -23.79 -44.71 14.30
N LEU A 167 -23.22 -44.51 13.11
CA LEU A 167 -23.58 -45.28 11.91
C LEU A 167 -22.99 -46.69 11.90
N LYS A 168 -21.80 -46.89 12.47
CA LYS A 168 -21.14 -48.21 12.58
C LYS A 168 -22.03 -49.30 13.19
N PRO A 169 -22.63 -49.14 14.39
CA PRO A 169 -23.49 -50.16 14.99
C PRO A 169 -24.77 -50.39 14.18
N ILE A 170 -25.31 -49.38 13.49
CA ILE A 170 -26.48 -49.52 12.62
C ILE A 170 -26.17 -50.42 11.42
N ILE A 171 -25.01 -50.21 10.79
CA ILE A 171 -24.54 -51.05 9.67
C ILE A 171 -24.26 -52.48 10.15
N GLU A 172 -23.73 -52.65 11.36
CA GLU A 172 -23.49 -53.96 11.98
C GLU A 172 -24.81 -54.68 12.32
N ASP A 173 -25.82 -53.96 12.79
CA ASP A 173 -27.15 -54.51 13.09
C ASP A 173 -27.89 -54.94 11.80
N ILE A 174 -27.86 -54.11 10.76
CA ILE A 174 -28.38 -54.47 9.43
C ILE A 174 -27.69 -55.73 8.89
N ARG A 175 -26.36 -55.83 9.05
CA ARG A 175 -25.60 -57.03 8.66
C ARG A 175 -26.05 -58.27 9.44
N SER A 176 -26.25 -58.13 10.75
CA SER A 176 -26.72 -59.23 11.61
C SER A 176 -28.12 -59.71 11.20
N ASN A 177 -29.04 -58.77 10.94
CA ASN A 177 -30.41 -59.05 10.53
C ASN A 177 -30.47 -59.71 9.14
N ILE A 178 -29.63 -59.29 8.20
CA ILE A 178 -29.53 -59.93 6.87
C ILE A 178 -28.97 -61.36 7.00
N ASN A 179 -27.96 -61.57 7.85
CA ASN A 179 -27.38 -62.89 8.07
C ASN A 179 -28.38 -63.85 8.75
N THR A 180 -29.13 -63.38 9.75
CA THR A 180 -30.16 -64.20 10.42
C THR A 180 -31.33 -64.56 9.49
N VAL A 181 -31.75 -63.64 8.61
CA VAL A 181 -32.75 -63.94 7.57
C VAL A 181 -32.22 -64.99 6.57
N LYS A 182 -30.95 -64.88 6.17
CA LYS A 182 -30.29 -65.88 5.33
C LYS A 182 -30.25 -67.27 5.97
N ASP A 183 -29.93 -67.34 7.27
CA ASP A 183 -29.84 -68.60 8.00
C ASP A 183 -31.21 -69.27 8.20
N ASN A 184 -32.28 -68.48 8.38
CA ASN A 184 -33.65 -68.98 8.54
C ASN A 184 -34.32 -69.43 7.23
N LEU A 185 -33.87 -68.93 6.07
CA LEU A 185 -34.47 -69.23 4.77
C LEU A 185 -33.86 -70.44 4.03
N GLY A 186 -32.90 -71.14 4.63
CA GLY A 186 -32.38 -72.41 4.11
C GLY A 186 -31.81 -72.36 2.67
N TYR A 187 -31.45 -71.17 2.18
CA TYR A 187 -31.00 -70.95 0.81
C TYR A 187 -29.47 -70.98 0.73
N SER A 188 -28.91 -72.10 0.27
CA SER A 188 -27.48 -72.40 0.20
C SER A 188 -26.69 -71.70 -0.92
N THR A 189 -27.08 -70.50 -1.37
CA THR A 189 -26.31 -69.76 -2.38
C THR A 189 -25.46 -68.64 -1.76
N PRO A 190 -24.16 -68.53 -2.12
CA PRO A 190 -23.25 -67.59 -1.50
C PRO A 190 -23.44 -66.18 -2.07
N ARG A 191 -24.48 -65.45 -1.63
CA ARG A 191 -24.48 -63.98 -1.75
C ARG A 191 -23.47 -63.44 -0.73
N LYS A 192 -22.27 -63.08 -1.19
CA LYS A 192 -21.28 -62.31 -0.41
C LYS A 192 -21.69 -60.85 -0.43
N LEU A 193 -22.30 -60.38 0.65
CA LEU A 193 -22.55 -58.96 0.87
C LEU A 193 -21.33 -58.37 1.59
N ASN A 194 -20.34 -57.91 0.83
CA ASN A 194 -19.17 -57.22 1.39
C ASN A 194 -19.50 -55.74 1.54
N ILE A 195 -19.92 -55.33 2.74
CA ILE A 195 -20.02 -53.91 3.10
C ILE A 195 -18.75 -53.58 3.90
N GLU A 196 -17.70 -53.11 3.22
CA GLU A 196 -16.51 -52.56 3.88
C GLU A 196 -16.69 -51.05 4.02
N ALA A 197 -16.94 -50.60 5.26
CA ALA A 197 -16.89 -49.19 5.62
C ALA A 197 -15.99 -49.05 6.86
N SER A 198 -14.66 -49.09 6.66
CA SER A 198 -13.70 -48.72 7.69
C SER A 198 -13.18 -47.31 7.41
N VAL A 199 -13.64 -46.34 8.19
CA VAL A 199 -13.08 -44.99 8.22
C VAL A 199 -12.20 -44.91 9.46
N ASP A 200 -10.89 -44.73 9.26
CA ASP A 200 -9.92 -44.48 10.34
C ASP A 200 -10.00 -43.02 10.75
N THR A 201 -10.81 -42.79 11.78
CA THR A 201 -11.14 -41.47 12.32
C THR A 201 -9.94 -40.80 13.00
N ALA A 202 -9.05 -41.60 13.60
CA ALA A 202 -7.86 -41.13 14.29
C ALA A 202 -6.80 -40.64 13.30
N PHE A 203 -6.62 -41.36 12.19
CA PHE A 203 -5.72 -40.95 11.12
C PHE A 203 -6.16 -39.61 10.49
N ILE A 204 -7.44 -39.46 10.16
CA ILE A 204 -7.96 -38.24 9.53
C ILE A 204 -7.84 -37.02 10.45
N SER A 205 -8.22 -37.15 11.72
CA SER A 205 -8.09 -36.06 12.70
C SER A 205 -6.62 -35.66 12.90
N GLY A 206 -5.72 -36.63 13.00
CA GLY A 206 -4.28 -36.39 13.10
C GLY A 206 -3.69 -35.64 11.90
N GLN A 207 -4.14 -35.95 10.68
CA GLN A 207 -3.70 -35.24 9.47
C GLN A 207 -4.18 -33.77 9.44
N ILE A 208 -5.44 -33.52 9.82
CA ILE A 208 -6.01 -32.16 9.88
C ILE A 208 -5.25 -31.30 10.90
N LEU A 209 -4.95 -31.85 12.08
CA LEU A 209 -4.19 -31.14 13.11
C LEU A 209 -2.76 -30.82 12.63
N LYS A 210 -2.08 -31.81 12.04
CA LYS A 210 -0.71 -31.63 11.52
C LYS A 210 -0.64 -30.56 10.42
N VAL A 211 -1.56 -30.57 9.46
CA VAL A 211 -1.61 -29.57 8.38
C VAL A 211 -1.86 -28.17 8.96
N SER A 212 -2.75 -28.06 9.94
CA SER A 212 -3.05 -26.78 10.59
C SER A 212 -1.86 -26.22 11.40
N GLU A 213 -1.12 -27.08 12.10
CA GLU A 213 0.07 -26.69 12.84
C GLU A 213 1.18 -26.20 11.91
N ASN A 214 1.46 -26.94 10.83
CA ASN A 214 2.46 -26.53 9.83
C ASN A 214 2.15 -25.13 9.25
N ILE A 215 0.89 -24.90 8.84
CA ILE A 215 0.48 -23.61 8.26
C ILE A 215 0.59 -22.49 9.31
N LYS A 216 0.23 -22.76 10.58
CA LYS A 216 0.38 -21.78 11.67
C LYS A 216 1.84 -21.41 11.88
N GLU A 217 2.75 -22.37 11.88
CA GLU A 217 4.19 -22.13 12.03
C GLU A 217 4.75 -21.28 10.89
N GLU A 218 4.34 -21.55 9.64
CA GLU A 218 4.70 -20.73 8.48
C GLU A 218 4.24 -19.27 8.63
N PHE A 219 2.99 -19.03 9.03
CA PHE A 219 2.48 -17.68 9.28
C PHE A 219 3.15 -16.97 10.46
N ILE A 220 3.57 -17.71 11.50
CA ILE A 220 4.31 -17.14 12.63
C ILE A 220 5.70 -16.70 12.16
N SER A 221 6.40 -17.55 11.41
CA SER A 221 7.72 -17.25 10.85
C SER A 221 7.71 -16.03 9.92
N ILE A 222 6.71 -15.95 9.03
CA ILE A 222 6.55 -14.81 8.11
C ILE A 222 6.27 -13.53 8.91
N GLU A 223 5.34 -13.55 9.87
CA GLU A 223 5.01 -12.35 10.65
C GLU A 223 6.16 -11.89 11.55
N SER A 224 6.87 -12.81 12.23
CA SER A 224 8.01 -12.44 13.07
C SER A 224 9.14 -11.86 12.24
N GLY A 225 9.45 -12.47 11.09
CA GLY A 225 10.43 -11.95 10.14
C GLY A 225 10.07 -10.57 9.60
N LEU A 226 8.79 -10.34 9.28
CA LEU A 226 8.30 -9.02 8.88
C LEU A 226 8.36 -8.02 10.03
N ARG A 227 7.92 -8.37 11.24
CA ARG A 227 7.89 -7.45 12.39
C ARG A 227 9.29 -7.03 12.84
N GLU A 228 10.24 -7.95 12.88
CA GLU A 228 11.65 -7.68 13.17
C GLU A 228 12.29 -6.85 12.05
N GLY A 229 12.01 -7.21 10.79
CA GLY A 229 12.46 -6.46 9.61
C GLY A 229 11.90 -5.04 9.56
N MET A 230 10.62 -4.83 9.91
CA MET A 230 9.95 -3.54 9.79
C MET A 230 10.52 -2.47 10.72
N VAL A 231 10.74 -2.82 11.99
CA VAL A 231 11.23 -1.86 12.99
C VAL A 231 12.62 -1.37 12.61
N LEU A 232 13.48 -2.26 12.11
CA LEU A 232 14.84 -1.90 11.69
C LEU A 232 14.86 -1.20 10.32
N SER A 233 14.10 -1.72 9.35
CA SER A 233 14.03 -1.17 8.00
C SER A 233 13.41 0.22 7.98
N ASN A 234 12.29 0.48 8.68
CA ASN A 234 11.66 1.80 8.67
C ASN A 234 12.59 2.88 9.28
N ARG A 235 13.38 2.51 10.30
CA ARG A 235 14.40 3.38 10.92
C ARG A 235 15.49 3.75 9.92
N ILE A 236 16.12 2.77 9.27
CA ILE A 236 17.24 3.01 8.35
C ILE A 236 16.76 3.68 7.06
N LEU A 237 15.58 3.30 6.60
CA LEU A 237 15.03 3.73 5.33
C LEU A 237 14.74 5.23 5.29
N ALA A 238 14.13 5.81 6.34
CA ALA A 238 13.90 7.25 6.41
C ALA A 238 15.22 8.05 6.34
N GLY A 239 16.26 7.58 7.04
CA GLY A 239 17.61 8.15 6.98
C GLY A 239 18.26 8.01 5.61
N PHE A 240 18.18 6.82 5.00
CA PHE A 240 18.65 6.57 3.63
C PHE A 240 17.95 7.48 2.62
N PHE A 241 16.64 7.69 2.79
CA PHE A 241 15.85 8.54 1.93
C PHE A 241 16.26 10.01 2.03
N ILE A 242 16.39 10.54 3.24
CA ILE A 242 16.83 11.93 3.45
C ILE A 242 18.26 12.14 2.92
N THR A 243 19.17 11.22 3.20
CA THR A 243 20.57 11.34 2.73
C THR A 243 20.69 11.27 1.21
N ASN A 244 19.93 10.37 0.55
CA ASN A 244 19.91 10.29 -0.91
C ASN A 244 19.31 11.56 -1.56
N LEU A 245 18.24 12.13 -0.99
CA LEU A 245 17.69 13.41 -1.46
C LEU A 245 18.68 14.55 -1.33
N LEU A 246 19.38 14.64 -0.20
CA LEU A 246 20.42 15.65 0.02
C LEU A 246 21.58 15.48 -0.96
N PHE A 247 22.11 14.26 -1.10
CA PHE A 247 23.20 13.97 -2.03
C PHE A 247 22.82 14.28 -3.48
N SER A 248 21.64 13.86 -3.90
CA SER A 248 21.12 14.14 -5.25
C SER A 248 20.98 15.65 -5.48
N SER A 249 20.48 16.40 -4.49
CA SER A 249 20.34 17.86 -4.57
C SER A 249 21.71 18.56 -4.62
N ILE A 250 22.68 18.13 -3.80
CA ILE A 250 24.05 18.65 -3.82
C ILE A 250 24.68 18.41 -5.19
N TRP A 251 24.58 17.19 -5.71
CA TRP A 251 25.15 16.82 -7.01
C TRP A 251 24.49 17.62 -8.15
N TYR A 252 23.16 17.77 -8.08
CA TYR A 252 22.41 18.57 -9.03
C TYR A 252 22.88 20.02 -9.04
N LEU A 253 22.93 20.67 -7.87
CA LEU A 253 23.36 22.06 -7.75
C LEU A 253 24.80 22.24 -8.24
N LYS A 254 25.71 21.33 -7.84
CA LYS A 254 27.10 21.35 -8.32
C LYS A 254 27.15 21.30 -9.84
N ARG A 255 26.49 20.31 -10.45
CA ARG A 255 26.51 20.12 -11.90
C ARG A 255 25.86 21.28 -12.64
N TYR A 256 24.77 21.82 -12.11
CA TYR A 256 24.09 23.01 -12.64
C TYR A 256 25.01 24.23 -12.67
N LEU A 257 25.85 24.41 -11.65
CA LEU A 257 26.80 25.53 -11.58
C LEU A 257 28.10 25.29 -12.37
N THR A 258 28.51 24.03 -12.58
CA THR A 258 29.80 23.70 -13.23
C THR A 258 29.70 23.31 -14.71
N ASP A 259 28.58 22.71 -15.12
CA ASP A 259 28.37 22.20 -16.48
C ASP A 259 27.35 23.08 -17.21
N LEU A 260 27.83 23.94 -18.11
CA LEU A 260 27.01 24.86 -18.89
C LEU A 260 25.98 24.15 -19.80
N LYS A 261 26.16 22.85 -20.09
CA LYS A 261 25.20 22.08 -20.89
C LYS A 261 24.15 21.38 -20.03
N PHE A 262 24.35 21.32 -18.71
CA PHE A 262 23.46 20.61 -17.80
C PHE A 262 22.28 21.49 -17.38
N ASP A 263 21.09 21.21 -17.94
CA ASP A 263 19.80 21.88 -17.63
C ASP A 263 19.80 23.42 -17.70
N ASN A 264 20.82 23.99 -18.35
CA ASN A 264 20.96 25.41 -18.63
C ASN A 264 20.40 25.74 -20.03
N THR A 265 19.28 25.10 -20.41
CA THR A 265 18.63 25.26 -21.72
C THR A 265 17.66 26.44 -21.77
N TYR A 266 17.37 27.07 -20.62
CA TYR A 266 16.30 28.06 -20.51
C TYR A 266 16.76 29.49 -20.76
N ILE A 267 16.03 30.21 -21.60
CA ILE A 267 16.24 31.64 -21.83
C ILE A 267 15.55 32.44 -20.74
N THR A 268 16.34 33.23 -20.00
CA THR A 268 15.85 34.19 -19.02
C THR A 268 15.89 35.61 -19.58
N LYS A 269 15.04 36.51 -19.07
CA LYS A 269 15.08 37.94 -19.45
C LYS A 269 16.44 38.58 -19.20
N GLN A 270 17.13 38.13 -18.15
CA GLN A 270 18.48 38.61 -17.83
C GLN A 270 19.50 38.17 -18.89
N LEU A 271 19.40 36.94 -19.39
CA LEU A 271 20.22 36.46 -20.49
C LEU A 271 19.93 37.23 -21.78
N GLU A 272 18.66 37.51 -22.09
CA GLU A 272 18.27 38.33 -23.26
C GLU A 272 18.88 39.74 -23.19
N MET A 273 18.78 40.40 -22.03
CA MET A 273 19.38 41.72 -21.81
C MET A 273 20.91 41.69 -21.94
N LEU A 274 21.57 40.68 -21.38
CA LEU A 274 23.03 40.54 -21.48
C LEU A 274 23.49 40.28 -22.91
N ALA A 275 22.78 39.42 -23.65
CA ALA A 275 23.07 39.13 -25.05
C ALA A 275 22.86 40.37 -25.93
N SER A 276 21.79 41.15 -25.69
CA SER A 276 21.58 42.43 -26.37
C SER A 276 22.69 43.44 -26.06
N LYS A 277 23.07 43.60 -24.78
CA LYS A 277 24.15 44.51 -24.36
C LYS A 277 25.52 44.14 -24.96
N ARG A 278 25.76 42.85 -25.22
CA ARG A 278 27.02 42.32 -25.76
C ARG A 278 27.02 42.14 -27.28
N ASN A 279 25.99 42.60 -28.00
CA ASN A 279 25.79 42.33 -29.44
C ASN A 279 25.82 40.83 -29.80
N ALA A 280 25.45 39.98 -28.85
CA ALA A 280 25.45 38.52 -28.97
C ALA A 280 24.02 37.96 -29.17
N SER A 281 23.07 38.81 -29.57
CA SER A 281 21.68 38.43 -29.85
C SER A 281 21.54 37.31 -30.87
N ARG A 282 22.55 37.12 -31.73
CA ARG A 282 22.69 35.98 -32.64
C ARG A 282 22.85 34.61 -31.97
N LEU A 283 22.96 34.54 -30.65
CA LEU A 283 23.03 33.28 -29.87
C LEU A 283 21.69 32.94 -29.20
N LEU A 284 20.69 33.82 -29.30
CA LEU A 284 19.33 33.62 -28.77
C LEU A 284 18.47 32.82 -29.78
N PRO A 285 17.26 32.35 -29.44
CA PRO A 285 16.61 31.17 -30.05
C PRO A 285 16.18 31.36 -31.50
N SER A 286 16.31 32.57 -32.07
CA SER A 286 16.16 32.74 -33.52
C SER A 286 17.27 32.04 -34.32
N SER A 287 18.37 31.60 -33.68
CA SER A 287 19.50 30.92 -34.34
C SER A 287 19.89 29.55 -33.75
N SER A 288 19.63 29.30 -32.46
CA SER A 288 20.05 28.05 -31.80
C SER A 288 18.84 27.22 -31.37
N GLY A 289 18.62 26.07 -32.02
CA GLY A 289 17.52 25.15 -31.71
C GLY A 289 17.57 24.46 -30.34
N TRP A 290 18.56 24.78 -29.49
CA TRP A 290 18.77 24.16 -28.17
C TRP A 290 18.18 24.96 -27.00
N LEU A 291 17.82 26.23 -27.20
CA LEU A 291 17.35 27.12 -26.12
C LEU A 291 15.81 27.22 -26.06
N ILE A 292 15.25 27.01 -24.87
CA ILE A 292 13.80 26.94 -24.61
C ILE A 292 13.35 28.17 -23.81
N LYS A 293 12.18 28.74 -24.13
CA LYS A 293 11.60 29.87 -23.39
C LYS A 293 10.93 29.38 -22.10
N SER A 294 11.50 29.71 -20.94
CA SER A 294 11.03 29.30 -19.60
C SER A 294 9.58 29.68 -19.27
N THR A 295 9.03 30.71 -19.92
CA THR A 295 7.67 31.22 -19.68
C THR A 295 6.61 30.63 -20.61
N GLY A 296 6.98 29.69 -21.49
CA GLY A 296 6.02 29.00 -22.36
C GLY A 296 5.30 27.88 -21.62
N VAL A 297 3.96 27.89 -21.61
CA VAL A 297 3.12 26.79 -21.07
C VAL A 297 3.02 25.62 -22.06
N LYS A 298 3.64 25.73 -23.24
CA LYS A 298 3.47 24.78 -24.33
C LYS A 298 4.47 23.63 -24.17
N LEU A 299 4.00 22.49 -23.66
CA LEU A 299 4.77 21.25 -23.67
C LEU A 299 5.00 20.77 -25.11
N SER A 300 6.19 20.23 -25.38
CA SER A 300 6.45 19.49 -26.61
C SER A 300 5.60 18.21 -26.68
N ARG A 301 5.33 17.69 -27.88
CA ARG A 301 4.64 16.39 -28.05
C ARG A 301 5.40 15.25 -27.40
N ASP A 302 6.73 15.28 -27.44
CA ASP A 302 7.59 14.27 -26.83
C ASP A 302 7.56 14.35 -25.29
N GLU A 303 7.52 15.57 -24.75
CA GLU A 303 7.38 15.81 -23.30
C GLU A 303 6.01 15.38 -22.80
N LEU A 304 4.95 15.65 -23.58
CA LEU A 304 3.59 15.23 -23.26
C LEU A 304 3.46 13.71 -23.28
N CYS A 305 3.98 13.03 -24.32
CA CYS A 305 3.97 11.57 -24.40
C CYS A 305 4.73 10.94 -23.21
N THR A 306 5.94 11.45 -22.94
CA THR A 306 6.72 11.00 -21.79
C THR A 306 5.98 11.24 -20.47
N SER A 307 5.38 12.41 -20.29
CA SER A 307 4.59 12.75 -19.10
C SER A 307 3.39 11.82 -18.93
N LEU A 308 2.62 11.57 -20.00
CA LEU A 308 1.47 10.67 -19.98
C LEU A 308 1.86 9.24 -19.59
N VAL A 309 2.98 8.72 -20.11
CA VAL A 309 3.49 7.40 -19.70
C VAL A 309 3.79 7.36 -18.20
N HIS A 310 4.46 8.38 -17.65
CA HIS A 310 4.74 8.43 -16.21
C HIS A 310 3.47 8.57 -15.36
N MET A 311 2.49 9.35 -15.83
CA MET A 311 1.19 9.48 -15.18
C MET A 311 0.41 8.16 -15.18
N LEU A 312 0.45 7.43 -16.31
CA LEU A 312 -0.16 6.11 -16.41
C LEU A 312 0.50 5.13 -15.43
N ILE A 313 1.83 5.06 -15.39
CA ILE A 313 2.55 4.19 -14.45
C ILE A 313 2.15 4.56 -13.01
N LEU A 314 2.17 5.85 -12.65
CA LEU A 314 1.75 6.31 -11.33
C LEU A 314 0.32 5.91 -11.00
N SER A 315 -0.60 6.03 -11.96
CA SER A 315 -2.00 5.62 -11.77
C SER A 315 -2.14 4.12 -11.53
N ILE A 316 -1.36 3.27 -12.23
CA ILE A 316 -1.34 1.82 -12.04
C ILE A 316 -0.88 1.47 -10.61
N PHE A 317 0.08 2.20 -10.07
CA PHE A 317 0.55 1.96 -8.71
C PHE A 317 -0.40 2.43 -7.63
N ILE A 318 -1.04 3.59 -7.83
CA ILE A 318 -2.10 4.05 -6.95
C ILE A 318 -3.24 3.01 -6.95
N LEU A 319 -3.59 2.47 -8.11
CA LEU A 319 -4.57 1.40 -8.23
C LEU A 319 -4.11 0.13 -7.49
N PHE A 320 -2.88 -0.34 -7.72
CA PHE A 320 -2.31 -1.50 -7.00
C PHE A 320 -2.32 -1.30 -5.48
N THR A 321 -1.91 -0.14 -5.00
CA THR A 321 -1.92 0.20 -3.57
C THR A 321 -3.34 0.20 -3.02
N THR A 322 -4.29 0.78 -3.76
CA THR A 322 -5.70 0.80 -3.38
C THR A 322 -6.26 -0.62 -3.30
N LEU A 323 -5.94 -1.48 -4.28
CA LEU A 323 -6.34 -2.89 -4.28
C LEU A 323 -5.75 -3.64 -3.08
N ALA A 324 -4.49 -3.39 -2.71
CA ALA A 324 -3.88 -3.99 -1.53
C ALA A 324 -4.60 -3.58 -0.23
N VAL A 325 -4.95 -2.29 -0.08
CA VAL A 325 -5.73 -1.79 1.07
C VAL A 325 -7.14 -2.38 1.11
N VAL A 326 -7.80 -2.47 -0.05
CA VAL A 326 -9.12 -3.12 -0.14
C VAL A 326 -9.02 -4.61 0.21
N GLY A 327 -7.96 -5.30 -0.24
CA GLY A 327 -7.69 -6.70 0.10
C GLY A 327 -7.50 -6.91 1.60
N ASP A 328 -6.75 -6.02 2.27
CA ASP A 328 -6.62 -6.02 3.73
C ASP A 328 -7.98 -5.87 4.42
N HIS A 329 -8.78 -4.89 3.97
CA HIS A 329 -10.12 -4.67 4.50
C HIS A 329 -11.04 -5.87 4.29
N MET A 330 -11.01 -6.50 3.11
CA MET A 330 -11.79 -7.71 2.83
C MET A 330 -11.38 -8.87 3.74
N THR A 331 -10.07 -9.06 3.96
CA THR A 331 -9.55 -10.11 4.85
C THR A 331 -10.01 -9.87 6.29
N TYR A 332 -9.98 -8.62 6.75
CA TYR A 332 -10.53 -8.24 8.05
C TYR A 332 -12.03 -8.56 8.17
N GLN A 333 -12.83 -8.24 7.16
CA GLN A 333 -14.27 -8.57 7.16
C GLN A 333 -14.51 -10.08 7.21
N ILE A 334 -13.75 -10.86 6.46
CA ILE A 334 -13.81 -12.33 6.49
C ILE A 334 -13.45 -12.85 7.88
N ALA A 335 -12.40 -12.29 8.51
CA ALA A 335 -12.00 -12.66 9.87
C ALA A 335 -13.13 -12.44 10.88
N VAL A 336 -13.81 -11.29 10.80
CA VAL A 336 -14.95 -10.96 11.67
C VAL A 336 -16.14 -11.88 11.42
N LEU A 337 -16.47 -12.15 10.15
CA LEU A 337 -17.57 -13.05 9.78
C LEU A 337 -17.33 -14.49 10.28
N LEU A 338 -16.12 -15.01 10.08
CA LEU A 338 -15.75 -16.34 10.55
C LEU A 338 -15.70 -16.40 12.07
N GLY A 339 -15.13 -15.38 12.74
CA GLY A 339 -15.14 -15.29 14.19
C GLY A 339 -16.54 -15.38 14.78
N ASN A 340 -17.48 -14.62 14.23
CA ASN A 340 -18.89 -14.66 14.65
C ASN A 340 -19.60 -16.00 14.34
N THR A 341 -19.11 -16.75 13.35
CA THR A 341 -19.68 -18.05 12.95
C THR A 341 -19.15 -19.19 13.81
N VAL A 342 -17.90 -19.10 14.29
CA VAL A 342 -17.33 -20.04 15.26
C VAL A 342 -18.18 -20.12 16.53
N ASP A 343 -18.76 -18.99 16.97
CA ASP A 343 -19.65 -18.95 18.13
C ASP A 343 -21.04 -19.58 17.89
N LYS A 344 -21.41 -19.86 16.63
CA LYS A 344 -22.78 -20.22 16.23
C LYS A 344 -22.85 -21.49 15.39
N VAL A 345 -21.82 -22.34 15.36
CA VAL A 345 -21.78 -23.52 14.49
C VAL A 345 -23.03 -24.40 14.75
N PRO A 346 -23.96 -24.52 13.78
CA PRO A 346 -25.14 -25.35 13.94
C PRO A 346 -24.78 -26.82 13.81
N GLU A 347 -25.46 -27.67 14.58
CA GLU A 347 -25.39 -29.12 14.44
C GLU A 347 -25.80 -29.51 13.01
N ILE A 348 -24.90 -30.17 12.28
CA ILE A 348 -25.16 -30.62 10.91
C ILE A 348 -25.96 -31.92 11.00
N ASN A 349 -27.25 -31.87 10.65
CA ASN A 349 -28.07 -33.06 10.51
C ASN A 349 -27.68 -33.79 9.21
N VAL A 350 -27.11 -34.99 9.34
CA VAL A 350 -26.76 -35.84 8.19
C VAL A 350 -27.90 -36.81 7.91
N THR A 351 -28.52 -36.71 6.74
CA THR A 351 -29.49 -37.68 6.21
C THR A 351 -28.79 -38.63 5.26
N PHE A 352 -28.89 -39.94 5.51
CA PHE A 352 -28.29 -40.97 4.66
C PHE A 352 -29.38 -41.65 3.81
N GLU A 353 -29.13 -41.75 2.51
CA GLU A 353 -29.96 -42.51 1.58
C GLU A 353 -29.26 -43.83 1.25
N VAL A 354 -29.86 -44.95 1.66
CA VAL A 354 -29.28 -46.28 1.46
C VAL A 354 -29.91 -46.91 0.22
N GLN A 355 -29.11 -47.06 -0.84
CA GLN A 355 -29.55 -47.75 -2.07
C GLN A 355 -29.20 -49.24 -2.01
N TYR A 356 -30.23 -50.08 -2.10
CA TYR A 356 -30.11 -51.53 -2.18
C TYR A 356 -30.24 -52.01 -3.63
N TYR A 357 -29.32 -52.87 -4.07
CA TYR A 357 -29.37 -53.46 -5.41
C TYR A 357 -29.59 -54.97 -5.31
N GLU A 358 -30.71 -55.44 -5.85
CA GLU A 358 -30.98 -56.87 -5.96
C GLU A 358 -30.67 -57.38 -7.37
N CYS A 359 -29.61 -58.19 -7.52
CA CYS A 359 -29.35 -58.91 -8.76
C CYS A 359 -30.05 -60.27 -8.74
N ILE A 360 -31.20 -60.37 -9.39
CA ILE A 360 -31.91 -61.62 -9.69
C ILE A 360 -31.49 -62.04 -11.12
N SER A 361 -31.09 -63.30 -11.31
CA SER A 361 -30.43 -63.83 -12.52
C SER A 361 -31.27 -63.73 -13.83
N PRO A 362 -30.66 -64.00 -15.00
CA PRO A 362 -30.31 -63.04 -16.04
C PRO A 362 -31.41 -62.76 -17.08
N HIS A 363 -32.68 -63.14 -16.85
CA HIS A 363 -33.64 -63.16 -17.96
C HIS A 363 -34.88 -62.28 -17.91
N HIS A 364 -35.30 -61.67 -16.80
CA HIS A 364 -36.37 -60.66 -16.85
C HIS A 364 -36.06 -59.53 -15.86
N HIS A 365 -35.85 -58.33 -16.40
CA HIS A 365 -35.69 -57.09 -15.63
C HIS A 365 -37.07 -56.59 -15.18
N TYR A 366 -37.32 -56.57 -13.88
CA TYR A 366 -38.36 -55.74 -13.29
C TYR A 366 -37.74 -54.86 -12.22
N TRP A 367 -38.03 -53.57 -12.30
CA TRP A 367 -37.57 -52.53 -11.38
C TRP A 367 -38.63 -52.33 -10.32
N ILE A 368 -38.27 -52.47 -9.05
CA ILE A 368 -39.13 -52.03 -7.96
C ILE A 368 -38.27 -51.13 -7.06
N ASP A 369 -38.50 -49.83 -7.16
CA ASP A 369 -37.92 -48.84 -6.27
C ASP A 369 -38.72 -48.81 -4.96
N TRP A 370 -38.06 -49.09 -3.84
CA TRP A 370 -38.59 -48.79 -2.52
C TRP A 370 -37.71 -47.73 -1.86
N THR A 371 -38.31 -46.58 -1.59
CA THR A 371 -37.75 -45.53 -0.76
C THR A 371 -38.28 -45.73 0.66
N LEU A 372 -37.39 -46.05 1.61
CA LEU A 372 -37.70 -45.91 3.03
C LEU A 372 -37.27 -44.50 3.46
N THR A 373 -38.26 -43.67 3.78
CA THR A 373 -38.07 -42.33 4.37
C THR A 373 -37.72 -42.38 5.83
#